data_AF-A0A8X6G0W6-F1
#
_entry.id   AF-A0A8X6G0W6-F1
#
_cell.length_a   1.000
_cell.length_b   1.000
_cell.length_c   1.000
_cell.angle_alpha   90.00
_cell.angle_beta   90.00
_cell.angle_gamma   90.00
#
_symmetry.space_group_name_H-M   'P 1'
#
loop_
_entity.id
_entity.type
_entity.pdbx_description
1 polymer ?
#
loop_
_entity_poly.entity_id
_entity_poly.type
_entity_poly.pdbx_seq_one_letter_code
_entity_poly.pdbx_strand_id
1 'polypeptide(L)'
;MESMVKKMGCVHQSVSYPTNYTICEDPDVFPSEDILEKCKRECNEACWEESYSLRSEVKFDQAEKCSNDLNCEKKDMFLNFIFNRLEVEKFAHEPRYESVEMFSYIGGYMGMWLGISLVALFDFLEILFCLLFYPLRSKNKLKKIAIPRGRFA
;
A
#
# COMPACT_ATOMS: atom_id res chain seq x y z
N MET A 1 -12.61 25.33 8.40
CA MET A 1 -13.63 26.39 8.26
C MET A 1 -14.47 26.54 9.52
N GLU A 2 -15.03 25.47 10.08
CA GLU A 2 -15.77 25.52 11.36
C GLU A 2 -14.94 26.10 12.51
N SER A 3 -13.63 25.85 12.48
CA SER A 3 -12.65 26.44 13.40
C SER A 3 -12.57 27.98 13.34
N MET A 4 -12.75 28.57 12.16
CA MET A 4 -12.78 30.03 11.99
C MET A 4 -14.12 30.60 12.46
N VAL A 5 -15.25 29.98 12.06
CA VAL A 5 -16.59 30.38 12.50
C VAL A 5 -16.70 30.36 14.02
N LYS A 6 -16.13 29.35 14.69
CA LYS A 6 -16.17 29.24 16.16
C LYS A 6 -15.35 30.32 16.88
N LYS A 7 -14.26 30.80 16.28
CA LYS A 7 -13.32 31.75 16.93
C LYS A 7 -13.61 33.21 16.56
N MET A 8 -14.01 33.45 15.31
CA MET A 8 -14.19 34.79 14.73
C MET A 8 -15.63 35.09 14.30
N GLY A 9 -16.52 34.09 14.25
CA GLY A 9 -17.92 34.28 13.85
C GLY A 9 -18.13 34.50 12.35
N CYS A 10 -17.07 34.56 11.55
CA CYS A 10 -17.13 34.76 10.11
C CYS A 10 -16.07 33.94 9.36
N VAL A 11 -16.22 33.86 8.03
CA VAL A 11 -15.33 33.14 7.13
C VAL A 11 -14.64 34.12 6.18
N HIS A 12 -13.38 33.86 5.85
CA HIS A 12 -12.61 34.69 4.93
C HIS A 12 -13.22 34.71 3.51
N GLN A 13 -13.07 35.83 2.81
CA GLN A 13 -13.67 36.08 1.48
C GLN A 13 -13.18 35.13 0.38
N SER A 14 -12.03 34.47 0.57
CA SER A 14 -11.48 33.50 -0.39
C SER A 14 -12.19 32.14 -0.40
N VAL A 15 -13.17 31.91 0.47
CA VAL A 15 -13.90 30.64 0.50
C VAL A 15 -14.90 30.59 -0.65
N SER A 16 -14.59 29.75 -1.64
CA SER A 16 -15.33 29.60 -2.90
C SER A 16 -16.58 28.71 -2.81
N TYR A 17 -16.89 28.14 -1.64
CA TYR A 17 -18.00 27.19 -1.48
C TYR A 17 -19.27 27.86 -1.00
N PRO A 18 -20.45 27.54 -1.57
CA PRO A 18 -21.72 28.08 -1.11
C PRO A 18 -22.01 27.54 0.29
N THR A 19 -22.00 28.43 1.28
CA THR A 19 -22.27 28.07 2.67
C THR A 19 -23.17 29.10 3.32
N ASN A 20 -23.85 28.72 4.40
CA ASN A 20 -24.73 29.60 5.17
C ASN A 20 -23.97 30.50 6.17
N TYR A 21 -22.63 30.57 6.06
CA TYR A 21 -21.80 31.33 6.99
C TYR A 21 -21.67 32.78 6.53
N THR A 22 -21.56 33.69 7.49
CA THR A 22 -21.30 35.11 7.23
C THR A 22 -19.85 35.31 6.82
N ILE A 23 -19.65 36.05 5.74
CA ILE A 23 -18.32 36.42 5.23
C ILE A 23 -17.82 37.64 6.02
N CYS A 24 -16.54 37.68 6.39
CA CYS A 24 -15.97 38.82 7.11
C CYS A 24 -15.93 40.07 6.20
N GLU A 25 -16.30 41.24 6.75
CA GLU A 25 -16.28 42.52 6.02
C GLU A 25 -14.85 42.99 5.74
N ASP A 26 -13.95 42.80 6.70
CA ASP A 26 -12.54 43.15 6.56
C ASP A 26 -11.76 42.05 5.80
N PRO A 27 -11.08 42.41 4.69
CA PRO A 27 -10.31 41.47 3.88
C PRO A 27 -8.99 41.02 4.54
N ASP A 28 -8.51 41.73 5.56
CA ASP A 28 -7.25 41.42 6.25
C ASP A 28 -7.43 40.39 7.39
N VAL A 29 -8.62 39.79 7.52
CA VAL A 29 -8.93 38.82 8.58
C VAL A 29 -8.49 37.42 8.16
N PHE A 30 -7.23 37.10 8.44
CA PHE A 30 -6.67 35.78 8.18
C PHE A 30 -6.83 34.82 9.38
N PRO A 31 -6.94 33.50 9.15
CA PRO A 31 -6.89 32.53 10.23
C PRO A 31 -5.56 32.64 11.00
N SER A 32 -5.63 32.65 12.33
CA SER A 32 -4.42 32.55 13.19
C SER A 32 -3.66 31.25 12.91
N GLU A 33 -2.33 31.26 13.06
CA GLU A 33 -1.47 30.08 12.82
C GLU A 33 -1.94 28.81 13.55
N ASP A 34 -2.45 28.94 14.79
CA ASP A 34 -3.01 27.82 15.56
C ASP A 34 -4.14 27.08 14.83
N ILE A 35 -4.98 27.82 14.10
CA ILE A 35 -6.11 27.25 13.34
C ILE A 35 -5.56 26.50 12.13
N LEU A 36 -4.57 27.07 11.46
CA LEU A 36 -3.95 26.48 10.29
C LEU A 36 -3.21 25.18 10.66
N GLU A 37 -2.48 25.19 11.77
CA GLU A 37 -1.78 24.01 12.26
C GLU A 37 -2.76 22.90 12.66
N LYS A 38 -3.87 23.25 13.33
CA LYS A 38 -4.92 22.29 13.66
C LYS A 38 -5.54 21.68 12.41
N CYS A 39 -5.88 22.49 11.41
CA CYS A 39 -6.42 22.00 10.15
C CYS A 39 -5.42 21.12 9.39
N LYS A 40 -4.12 21.45 9.42
CA LYS A 40 -3.06 20.64 8.80
C LYS A 40 -2.89 19.27 9.47
N ARG A 41 -3.15 19.15 10.77
CA ARG A 41 -3.11 17.86 11.49
C ARG A 41 -4.34 17.01 11.24
N GLU A 42 -5.47 17.63 10.97
CA GLU A 42 -6.76 16.95 10.76
C GLU A 42 -6.94 16.52 9.31
N CYS A 43 -6.42 17.31 8.36
CA CYS A 43 -6.39 16.99 6.95
C CYS A 43 -5.14 16.18 6.60
N ASN A 44 -5.30 14.88 6.41
CA ASN A 44 -4.29 14.04 5.77
C ASN A 44 -4.28 14.27 4.24
N GLU A 45 -3.22 13.79 3.60
CA GLU A 45 -3.14 13.74 2.14
C GLU A 45 -4.36 13.00 1.55
N ALA A 46 -4.85 13.51 0.42
CA ALA A 46 -6.01 12.93 -0.25
C ALA A 46 -5.63 11.59 -0.88
N CYS A 47 -6.50 10.58 -0.76
CA CYS A 47 -6.28 9.29 -1.45
C CYS A 47 -6.37 9.40 -2.98
N TRP A 48 -7.00 10.45 -3.48
CA TRP A 48 -7.15 10.73 -4.89
C TRP A 48 -6.95 12.21 -5.13
N GLU A 49 -6.01 12.52 -6.01
CA GLU A 49 -5.67 13.89 -6.40
C GLU A 49 -5.45 13.93 -7.91
N GLU A 50 -6.03 14.92 -8.57
CA GLU A 50 -5.81 15.19 -9.99
C GLU A 50 -5.03 16.50 -10.12
N SER A 51 -3.78 16.40 -10.55
CA SER A 51 -2.90 17.56 -10.74
C SER A 51 -2.69 17.83 -12.24
N TYR A 52 -2.83 19.09 -12.66
CA TYR A 52 -2.52 19.51 -14.02
C TYR A 52 -1.21 20.32 -14.05
N SER A 53 -0.25 19.91 -14.87
CA SER A 53 0.95 20.70 -15.12
C SER A 53 0.67 21.77 -16.18
N LEU A 54 0.83 23.03 -15.80
CA LEU A 54 0.56 24.17 -16.67
C LEU A 54 1.85 24.64 -17.33
N ARG A 55 1.85 24.73 -18.66
CA ARG A 55 2.89 25.41 -19.43
C ARG A 55 2.25 26.57 -20.19
N SER A 56 2.59 27.79 -19.80
CA SER A 56 2.11 29.00 -20.44
C SER A 56 3.06 29.47 -21.53
N GLU A 57 2.53 29.70 -22.73
CA GLU A 57 3.27 30.32 -23.84
C GLU A 57 2.48 31.53 -24.32
N VAL A 58 3.11 32.70 -24.35
CA VAL A 58 2.50 33.94 -24.84
C VAL A 58 2.74 34.00 -26.34
N LYS A 59 1.68 33.81 -27.13
CA LYS A 59 1.77 33.76 -28.61
C LYS A 59 1.64 35.13 -29.28
N PHE A 60 0.95 36.08 -28.65
CA PHE A 60 0.72 37.40 -29.19
C PHE A 60 0.84 38.43 -28.07
N ASP A 61 1.94 39.19 -28.07
CA ASP A 61 2.02 40.42 -27.30
C ASP A 61 1.66 41.58 -28.23
N GLN A 62 0.46 42.12 -28.08
CA GLN A 62 -0.01 43.25 -28.87
C GLN A 62 0.47 44.59 -28.30
N ALA A 63 1.20 44.59 -27.18
CA ALA A 63 1.73 45.80 -26.55
C ALA A 63 2.67 46.58 -27.50
N GLU A 64 3.44 45.90 -28.35
CA GLU A 64 4.36 46.56 -29.30
C GLU A 64 3.66 47.35 -30.41
N LYS A 65 2.38 47.07 -30.71
CA LYS A 65 1.63 47.74 -31.78
C LYS A 65 0.76 48.91 -31.30
N CYS A 66 0.74 49.19 -30.00
CA CYS A 66 -0.02 50.31 -29.46
C CYS A 66 0.79 51.62 -29.60
N SER A 67 0.58 52.35 -30.70
CA SER A 67 1.04 53.75 -30.83
C SER A 67 0.20 54.65 -29.91
N ASN A 68 0.79 55.13 -28.82
CA ASN A 68 0.38 56.25 -27.94
C ASN A 68 -1.09 56.34 -27.47
N ASP A 69 -1.93 55.34 -27.70
CA ASP A 69 -3.31 55.32 -27.22
C ASP A 69 -3.40 54.65 -25.83
N LEU A 70 -3.70 55.44 -24.79
CA LEU A 70 -3.86 54.99 -23.39
C LEU A 70 -4.92 53.88 -23.19
N ASN A 71 -5.81 53.70 -24.16
CA ASN A 71 -6.87 52.68 -24.13
C ASN A 71 -6.55 51.43 -24.97
N CYS A 72 -5.39 51.38 -25.65
CA CYS A 72 -4.96 50.24 -26.47
C CYS A 72 -4.38 49.11 -25.62
N GLU A 73 -3.73 49.43 -24.51
CA GLU A 73 -3.13 48.48 -23.56
C GLU A 73 -4.18 47.62 -22.82
N LYS A 74 -5.46 48.03 -22.84
CA LYS A 74 -6.53 47.43 -22.02
C LYS A 74 -7.56 46.62 -22.83
N LYS A 75 -7.13 45.94 -23.88
CA LYS A 75 -8.08 45.19 -24.73
C LYS A 75 -7.71 43.72 -24.82
N ASP A 76 -8.51 42.94 -24.11
CA ASP A 76 -8.82 41.53 -24.30
C ASP A 76 -7.67 40.53 -24.16
N MET A 77 -7.72 39.75 -23.08
CA MET A 77 -6.86 38.59 -22.89
C MET A 77 -7.55 37.35 -23.46
N PHE A 78 -6.99 36.78 -24.53
CA PHE A 78 -7.43 35.48 -25.05
C PHE A 78 -6.64 34.36 -24.38
N LEU A 79 -7.31 33.62 -23.48
CA LEU A 79 -6.77 32.41 -22.87
C LEU A 79 -7.18 31.20 -23.70
N ASN A 80 -6.20 30.43 -24.17
CA ASN A 80 -6.44 29.18 -24.90
C ASN A 80 -5.85 28.00 -24.12
N PHE A 81 -6.73 27.14 -23.60
CA PHE A 81 -6.34 25.93 -22.87
C PHE A 81 -6.28 24.76 -23.85
N ILE A 82 -5.07 24.25 -24.07
CA ILE A 82 -4.82 23.15 -25.00
C ILE A 82 -4.10 22.04 -24.24
N PHE A 83 -4.65 20.83 -24.29
CA PHE A 83 -3.94 19.65 -23.81
C PHE A 83 -2.83 19.28 -24.79
N ASN A 84 -1.58 19.38 -24.34
CA ASN A 84 -0.42 19.03 -25.17
C ASN A 84 -0.40 17.54 -25.54
N ARG A 85 -0.91 16.69 -24.65
CA ARG A 85 -1.07 15.25 -24.85
C ARG A 85 -2.42 14.82 -24.29
N LEU A 86 -3.04 13.84 -24.94
CA LEU A 86 -4.29 13.20 -24.49
C LEU A 86 -4.02 12.02 -23.55
N GLU A 87 -2.78 11.85 -23.11
CA GLU A 87 -2.34 10.80 -22.20
C GLU A 87 -2.43 11.30 -20.76
N VAL A 88 -3.08 10.51 -19.90
CA VAL A 88 -3.17 10.79 -18.46
C VAL A 88 -2.20 9.87 -17.74
N GLU A 89 -1.19 10.45 -17.10
CA GLU A 89 -0.28 9.71 -16.22
C GLU A 89 -1.01 9.40 -14.90
N LYS A 90 -1.05 8.12 -14.52
CA LYS A 90 -1.68 7.66 -13.29
C LYS A 90 -0.63 7.11 -12.35
N PHE A 91 -0.54 7.69 -11.15
CA PHE A 91 0.28 7.18 -10.07
C PHE A 91 -0.63 6.47 -9.08
N ALA A 92 -0.53 5.14 -9.01
CA ALA A 92 -1.28 4.32 -8.06
C ALA A 92 -0.31 3.72 -7.03
N HIS A 93 -0.61 3.94 -5.75
CA HIS A 93 0.13 3.31 -4.66
C HIS A 93 -0.51 1.96 -4.32
N GLU A 94 0.16 0.88 -4.69
CA GLU A 94 -0.25 -0.48 -4.35
C GLU A 94 0.60 -1.04 -3.20
N PRO A 95 0.02 -1.82 -2.26
CA PRO A 95 0.77 -2.46 -1.20
C PRO A 95 1.75 -3.48 -1.79
N ARG A 96 3.02 -3.43 -1.37
CA ARG A 96 4.05 -4.37 -1.86
C ARG A 96 3.89 -5.80 -1.37
N TYR A 97 3.22 -5.97 -0.22
CA TYR A 97 3.01 -7.27 0.40
C TYR A 97 1.57 -7.42 0.82
N GLU A 98 0.91 -8.46 0.33
CA GLU A 98 -0.43 -8.82 0.79
C GLU A 98 -0.34 -9.88 1.90
N SER A 99 -1.33 -9.93 2.80
CA SER A 99 -1.35 -10.91 3.88
C SER A 99 -1.24 -12.35 3.38
N VAL A 100 -1.81 -12.63 2.21
CA VAL A 100 -1.72 -13.96 1.56
C VAL A 100 -0.30 -14.35 1.19
N GLU A 101 0.55 -13.39 0.82
CA GLU A 101 1.95 -13.64 0.49
C GLU A 101 2.75 -13.97 1.75
N MET A 102 2.48 -13.28 2.86
CA MET A 102 3.09 -13.59 4.16
C MET A 102 2.75 -15.01 4.62
N PHE A 103 1.47 -15.42 4.51
CA PHE A 103 1.07 -16.78 4.83
C PHE A 103 1.71 -17.82 3.89
N SER A 104 1.91 -17.48 2.62
CA SER A 104 2.61 -18.34 1.66
C SER A 104 4.07 -18.57 2.05
N TYR A 105 4.80 -17.50 2.44
CA TYR A 105 6.19 -17.62 2.91
C TYR A 105 6.29 -18.46 4.18
N ILE A 106 5.46 -18.18 5.19
CA ILE A 106 5.46 -18.92 6.46
C ILE A 106 5.09 -20.39 6.22
N GLY A 107 4.04 -20.63 5.42
CA GLY A 107 3.60 -21.97 5.05
C GLY A 107 4.66 -22.74 4.28
N GLY A 108 5.39 -22.09 3.37
CA GLY A 108 6.51 -22.69 2.63
C GLY A 108 7.64 -23.15 3.54
N TYR A 109 8.10 -22.29 4.45
CA TYR A 109 9.14 -22.67 5.41
C TYR A 109 8.67 -23.79 6.35
N MET A 110 7.49 -23.64 6.97
CA MET A 110 6.93 -24.66 7.87
C MET A 110 6.74 -26.00 7.16
N GLY A 111 6.25 -25.99 5.92
CA GLY A 111 6.09 -27.18 5.09
C GLY A 111 7.41 -27.87 4.77
N MET A 112 8.47 -27.12 4.47
CA MET A 112 9.81 -27.68 4.24
C MET A 112 10.38 -28.35 5.49
N TRP A 113 10.30 -27.68 6.65
CA TRP A 113 10.77 -28.23 7.92
C TRP A 113 9.98 -29.46 8.37
N LEU A 114 8.65 -29.45 8.18
CA LEU A 114 7.80 -30.61 8.45
C LEU A 114 8.10 -31.76 7.49
N GLY A 115 8.35 -31.49 6.21
CA GLY A 115 8.71 -32.50 5.21
C GLY A 115 9.99 -33.25 5.59
N ILE A 116 11.04 -32.53 5.99
CA ILE A 116 12.30 -33.14 6.45
C ILE A 116 12.09 -33.96 7.72
N SER A 117 11.28 -33.45 8.66
CA SER A 117 10.97 -34.13 9.92
C SER A 117 10.21 -35.45 9.68
N LEU A 118 9.33 -35.49 8.69
CA LEU A 118 8.54 -36.68 8.32
C LEU A 118 9.42 -37.79 7.74
N VAL A 119 10.39 -37.46 6.88
CA VAL A 119 11.35 -38.43 6.34
C VAL A 119 12.15 -39.09 7.47
N ALA A 120 12.66 -38.29 8.41
CA ALA A 120 13.38 -38.81 9.56
C ALA A 120 12.51 -39.76 10.41
N LEU A 121 11.23 -39.43 10.63
CA LEU A 121 10.30 -40.31 11.35
C LEU A 121 10.07 -41.65 10.63
N PHE A 122 10.02 -41.67 9.31
CA PHE A 122 9.92 -42.92 8.55
C PHE A 122 11.17 -43.80 8.69
N ASP A 123 12.35 -43.20 8.63
CA ASP A 123 13.61 -43.93 8.86
C ASP A 123 13.65 -44.55 10.28
N PHE A 124 13.20 -43.79 11.30
CA PHE A 124 13.08 -44.31 12.66
C PHE A 124 12.06 -45.46 12.77
N LEU A 125 10.92 -45.37 12.07
CA LEU A 125 9.92 -46.43 12.04
C LEU A 125 10.47 -47.70 11.38
N GLU A 126 11.22 -47.59 10.28
CA GLU A 126 11.83 -48.74 9.63
C GLU A 126 12.82 -49.47 10.55
N ILE A 127 13.68 -48.71 11.25
CA ILE A 127 14.63 -49.26 12.22
C ILE A 127 13.86 -49.95 13.37
N LEU A 128 12.79 -49.34 13.87
CA LEU A 128 11.95 -49.91 14.93
C LEU A 128 11.28 -51.22 14.48
N PHE A 129 10.73 -51.27 13.27
CA PHE A 129 10.14 -52.48 12.71
C PHE A 129 11.19 -53.58 12.53
N CYS A 130 12.38 -53.25 12.00
CA CYS A 130 13.49 -54.19 11.90
C CYS A 130 13.87 -54.77 13.27
N LEU A 131 14.02 -53.92 14.30
CA LEU A 131 14.34 -54.35 15.66
C LEU A 131 13.25 -55.23 16.30
N LEU A 132 11.98 -54.94 16.06
CA LEU A 132 10.86 -55.73 16.61
C LEU A 132 10.70 -57.10 15.92
N PHE A 133 10.91 -57.18 14.60
CA PHE A 133 10.76 -58.43 13.85
C PHE A 133 12.00 -59.33 13.88
N TYR A 134 13.20 -58.80 14.15
CA TYR A 134 14.45 -59.57 14.26
C TYR A 134 14.43 -60.67 15.36
N PRO A 135 14.01 -60.41 16.62
CA PRO A 135 13.97 -61.44 17.67
C PRO A 135 12.87 -62.50 17.44
N LEU A 136 11.78 -62.15 16.74
CA LEU A 136 10.70 -63.09 16.41
C LEU A 136 11.16 -64.16 15.41
N ARG A 137 12.10 -63.83 14.52
CA ARG A 137 12.68 -64.79 13.55
C ARG A 137 13.72 -65.71 14.18
N SER A 138 14.45 -65.25 15.21
CA SER A 138 15.45 -66.05 15.95
C SER A 138 14.80 -67.17 16.80
N LYS A 139 13.66 -66.89 17.45
CA LYS A 139 12.93 -67.89 18.25
C LYS A 139 12.36 -69.06 17.43
N ASN A 140 12.17 -68.89 16.11
CA ASN A 140 11.70 -69.95 15.22
C ASN A 140 12.81 -70.90 14.72
N LYS A 141 14.10 -70.60 14.95
CA LYS A 141 15.22 -71.51 14.61
C LYS A 141 15.62 -72.45 15.75
N LEU A 142 15.39 -72.08 17.02
CA LEU A 142 15.70 -72.93 18.18
C LEU A 142 14.68 -74.06 18.44
N LYS A 143 13.48 -74.02 17.85
CA LYS A 143 12.48 -75.10 17.98
C LYS A 143 12.66 -76.28 17.01
N LYS A 144 13.62 -76.23 16.07
CA LYS A 144 13.88 -77.32 15.11
C LYS A 144 15.05 -78.25 15.49
N ILE A 145 15.72 -78.05 16.63
CA ILE A 145 16.86 -78.87 17.08
C ILE A 145 16.61 -79.39 18.49
N ALA A 146 15.59 -80.25 18.67
CA ALA A 146 15.39 -80.98 19.93
C ALA A 146 14.52 -82.23 19.72
N ILE A 147 15.05 -83.27 19.05
CA ILE A 147 14.57 -84.67 19.15
C ILE A 147 15.81 -85.61 19.15
N PRO A 148 15.86 -86.68 19.97
CA PRO A 148 17.08 -87.13 20.65
C PRO A 148 17.59 -88.54 20.29
N ARG A 149 18.75 -88.88 20.90
CA ARG A 149 19.36 -90.20 21.23
C ARG A 149 19.99 -91.01 20.09
N GLY A 150 21.25 -91.38 20.32
CA GLY A 150 22.09 -92.15 19.42
C GLY A 150 21.95 -93.68 19.53
N ARG A 151 22.72 -94.37 18.68
CA ARG A 151 23.22 -95.73 18.91
C ARG A 151 24.41 -96.00 17.98
N PHE A 152 25.46 -96.54 18.59
CA PHE A 152 26.63 -97.15 17.96
C PHE A 152 26.25 -98.27 16.97
N ALA A 153 26.94 -98.31 15.83
CA ALA A 153 27.54 -99.50 15.22
C ALA A 153 28.46 -99.02 14.09
#